data_AF-A0A7W1WMP0-F1
#
_entry.id   AF-A0A7W1WMP0-F1
#
_cell.length_a   1.000
_cell.length_b   1.000
_cell.length_c   1.000
_cell.angle_alpha   90.00
_cell.angle_beta   90.00
_cell.angle_gamma   90.00
#
_symmetry.space_group_name_H-M   'P 1'
#
loop_
_entity.id
_entity.type
_entity.pdbx_description
1 polymer ?
#
loop_
_entity_poly.entity_id
_entity_poly.type
_entity_poly.pdbx_seq_one_letter_code
_entity_poly.pdbx_strand_id
1 'polypeptide(L)'
;MTEQQMLEKFQGIIQFQTTLHENKTDWLLEKLIPLLNIPFDQQSYEQARLYAKENQKPSVYYKQGMTDSRCLVLVEFWTFSSHYIIIRCNESLANQVRELLKQAAKENDLQNCLIKQSKMNDIVRRHDLEIDIVDEFDLWSTLFKQRRFWKEYIFLGLDEEMYPSDDMIYPELVDPIRFNITDDSGFMVWIGDRITDSTLCLSHPSLSKPFELGWDDGAMWHPHVLRWEELDKICLYLTIQYPDHFVVPFLLMHRFAPVTRQDDEKEIARKVKAAWRSLGLFTEEEIEQFDAMVHFKPHFEWSYESDQGWYHACESPSDIYSMRHICNDRFPFKALDEVLQAIDQQMDTAEWKEAEEKWKTLLLTYSTEEDNHWFERRESTRELADGDLPF
;
A
#
# COMPACT_ATOMS: atom_id res chain seq x y z
N MET A 1 -16.20 9.99 -0.63
CA MET A 1 -16.76 10.14 -2.00
C MET A 1 -15.90 9.42 -3.03
N THR A 2 -16.46 8.81 -4.08
CA THR A 2 -15.65 8.21 -5.17
C THR A 2 -14.92 9.28 -6.00
N GLU A 3 -13.91 8.87 -6.81
CA GLU A 3 -13.21 9.77 -7.75
C GLU A 3 -14.19 10.50 -8.68
N GLN A 4 -15.13 9.78 -9.28
CA GLN A 4 -16.13 10.34 -10.18
C GLN A 4 -17.04 11.36 -9.48
N GLN A 5 -17.51 11.05 -8.26
CA GLN A 5 -18.32 11.98 -7.46
C GLN A 5 -17.53 13.24 -7.11
N MET A 6 -16.23 13.12 -6.84
CA MET A 6 -15.39 14.26 -6.52
C MET A 6 -15.13 15.11 -7.77
N LEU A 7 -14.83 14.50 -8.93
CA LEU A 7 -14.73 15.19 -10.22
C LEU A 7 -15.97 16.02 -10.55
N GLU A 8 -17.15 15.45 -10.33
CA GLU A 8 -18.42 16.14 -10.55
C GLU A 8 -18.63 17.28 -9.55
N LYS A 9 -18.43 17.02 -8.26
CA LYS A 9 -18.59 18.02 -7.18
C LYS A 9 -17.63 19.20 -7.33
N PHE A 10 -16.40 18.93 -7.76
CA PHE A 10 -15.33 19.91 -7.91
C PHE A 10 -15.09 20.30 -9.37
N GLN A 11 -16.09 20.11 -10.25
CA GLN A 11 -16.01 20.60 -11.62
C GLN A 11 -15.70 22.11 -11.64
N GLY A 12 -14.67 22.49 -12.41
CA GLY A 12 -14.18 23.86 -12.51
C GLY A 12 -13.28 24.30 -11.35
N ILE A 13 -12.91 23.40 -10.43
CA ILE A 13 -11.93 23.64 -9.37
C ILE A 13 -10.61 22.99 -9.74
N ILE A 14 -9.51 23.68 -9.47
CA ILE A 14 -8.14 23.18 -9.61
C ILE A 14 -7.49 23.19 -8.23
N GLN A 15 -6.68 22.17 -7.95
CA GLN A 15 -5.89 22.09 -6.73
C GLN A 15 -4.41 22.13 -7.03
N PHE A 16 -3.68 23.00 -6.35
CA PHE A 16 -2.22 23.04 -6.32
C PHE A 16 -1.74 22.61 -4.94
N GLN A 17 -0.55 22.00 -4.89
CA GLN A 17 0.15 21.74 -3.65
C GLN A 17 1.63 22.07 -3.80
N THR A 18 2.30 22.47 -2.72
CA THR A 18 3.74 22.76 -2.71
C THR A 18 4.30 22.74 -1.29
N THR A 19 5.63 22.69 -1.15
CA THR A 19 6.33 22.83 0.14
C THR A 19 7.18 24.09 0.11
N LEU A 20 7.01 24.99 1.09
CA LEU A 20 7.73 26.25 1.17
C LEU A 20 8.37 26.46 2.52
N HIS A 21 9.45 27.25 2.57
CA HIS A 21 9.94 27.78 3.84
C HIS A 21 8.98 28.84 4.42
N GLU A 22 9.09 29.07 5.73
CA GLU A 22 8.24 30.00 6.48
C GLU A 22 8.09 31.38 5.81
N ASN A 23 9.20 32.04 5.47
CA ASN A 23 9.17 33.37 4.85
C ASN A 23 8.49 33.40 3.46
N LYS A 24 8.60 32.31 2.70
CA LYS A 24 7.95 32.17 1.39
C LYS A 24 6.47 31.84 1.53
N THR A 25 6.10 31.12 2.59
CA THR A 25 4.70 30.84 2.94
C THR A 25 3.96 32.13 3.25
N ASP A 26 4.50 32.95 4.16
CA ASP A 26 3.88 34.22 4.56
C ASP A 26 3.70 35.16 3.36
N TRP A 27 4.74 35.29 2.52
CA TRP A 27 4.68 36.07 1.28
C TRP A 27 3.60 35.56 0.31
N LEU A 28 3.52 34.24 0.11
CA LEU A 28 2.54 33.65 -0.80
C LEU A 28 1.12 33.93 -0.31
N LEU A 29 0.86 33.68 0.98
CA LEU A 29 -0.46 33.88 1.58
C LEU A 29 -0.92 35.33 1.44
N GLU A 30 -0.05 36.32 1.71
CA GLU A 30 -0.38 37.74 1.56
C GLU A 30 -0.91 38.09 0.16
N LYS A 31 -0.39 37.44 -0.89
CA LYS A 31 -0.84 37.65 -2.28
C LYS A 31 -2.03 36.78 -2.67
N LEU A 32 -2.05 35.54 -2.18
CA LEU A 32 -3.03 34.54 -2.56
C LEU A 32 -4.41 34.79 -1.94
N ILE A 33 -4.45 35.21 -0.67
CA ILE A 33 -5.69 35.40 0.09
C ILE A 33 -6.62 36.44 -0.57
N PRO A 34 -6.15 37.64 -0.95
CA PRO A 34 -7.00 38.61 -1.65
C PRO A 34 -7.45 38.10 -3.03
N LEU A 35 -6.58 37.38 -3.74
CA LEU A 35 -6.88 36.82 -5.06
C LEU A 35 -8.01 35.77 -4.99
N LEU A 36 -8.02 34.94 -3.95
CA LEU A 36 -9.00 33.87 -3.77
C LEU A 36 -10.24 34.31 -2.98
N ASN A 37 -10.27 35.55 -2.45
CA ASN A 37 -11.32 36.05 -1.59
C ASN A 37 -11.61 35.12 -0.38
N ILE A 38 -10.54 34.67 0.27
CA ILE A 38 -10.57 33.80 1.45
C ILE A 38 -10.48 34.67 2.72
N PRO A 39 -11.30 34.43 3.76
CA PRO A 39 -11.23 35.20 5.00
C PRO A 39 -10.02 34.73 5.80
N PHE A 40 -8.95 35.52 5.81
CA PHE A 40 -7.74 35.17 6.55
C PHE A 40 -7.81 35.60 8.00
N ASP A 41 -7.53 34.64 8.89
CA ASP A 41 -7.46 34.85 10.31
C ASP A 41 -5.99 34.73 10.76
N GLN A 42 -5.32 35.88 10.83
CA GLN A 42 -3.92 35.96 11.24
C GLN A 42 -3.71 35.32 12.62
N GLN A 43 -4.66 35.48 13.55
CA GLN A 43 -4.50 34.95 14.91
C GLN A 43 -4.49 33.43 14.89
N SER A 44 -5.46 32.81 14.21
CA SER A 44 -5.51 31.35 14.08
C SER A 44 -4.30 30.79 13.32
N TYR A 45 -3.83 31.49 12.28
CA TYR A 45 -2.63 31.12 11.54
C TYR A 45 -1.38 31.09 12.43
N GLU A 46 -1.15 32.16 13.20
CA GLU A 46 -0.03 32.26 14.13
C GLU A 46 -0.09 31.24 15.26
N GLN A 47 -1.29 30.96 15.78
CA GLN A 47 -1.48 29.96 16.82
C GLN A 47 -1.11 28.56 16.35
N ALA A 48 -1.54 28.14 15.15
CA ALA A 48 -1.13 26.88 14.57
C ALA A 48 0.39 26.83 14.37
N ARG A 49 0.97 27.86 13.74
CA ARG A 49 2.42 27.95 13.50
C ARG A 49 3.24 27.82 14.80
N LEU A 50 2.86 28.55 15.84
CA LEU A 50 3.53 28.50 17.15
C LEU A 50 3.36 27.13 17.81
N TYR A 51 2.15 26.56 17.78
CA TYR A 51 1.89 25.23 18.33
C TYR A 51 2.83 24.18 17.72
N ALA A 52 3.00 24.20 16.40
CA ALA A 52 3.89 23.24 15.74
C ALA A 52 5.35 23.37 16.18
N LYS A 53 5.82 24.61 16.30
CA LYS A 53 7.19 24.92 16.72
C LYS A 53 7.44 24.54 18.18
N GLU A 54 6.53 24.90 19.08
CA GLU A 54 6.71 24.69 20.53
C GLU A 54 6.55 23.23 20.95
N ASN A 55 5.62 22.50 20.32
CA ASN A 55 5.29 21.12 20.70
C ASN A 55 6.05 20.08 19.88
N GLN A 56 6.85 20.51 18.90
CA GLN A 56 7.54 19.62 17.95
C GLN A 56 6.57 18.63 17.27
N LYS A 57 5.38 19.10 16.89
CA LYS A 57 4.34 18.28 16.26
C LYS A 57 3.75 19.02 15.06
N PRO A 58 3.32 18.34 13.99
CA PRO A 58 2.60 19.01 12.91
C PRO A 58 1.34 19.69 13.43
N SER A 59 0.98 20.82 12.81
CA SER A 59 -0.31 21.49 13.05
C SER A 59 -0.83 22.07 11.73
N VAL A 60 -2.11 22.42 11.70
CA VAL A 60 -2.75 22.86 10.46
C VAL A 60 -3.55 24.14 10.65
N TYR A 61 -3.49 25.00 9.63
CA TYR A 61 -4.39 26.13 9.43
C TYR A 61 -5.11 25.94 8.10
N TYR A 62 -6.44 26.12 8.07
CA TYR A 62 -7.16 26.17 6.80
C TYR A 62 -8.33 27.16 6.84
N LYS A 63 -8.66 27.70 5.66
CA LYS A 63 -9.87 28.52 5.44
C LYS A 63 -10.45 28.28 4.05
N GLN A 64 -11.77 28.24 3.98
CA GLN A 64 -12.54 28.15 2.74
C GLN A 64 -12.88 29.55 2.19
N GLY A 65 -13.10 29.63 0.88
CA GLY A 65 -13.50 30.85 0.19
C GLY A 65 -14.88 31.33 0.64
N MET A 66 -15.07 32.64 0.71
CA MET A 66 -16.36 33.22 1.08
C MET A 66 -17.44 33.02 0.01
N THR A 67 -17.02 32.94 -1.26
CA THR A 67 -17.93 32.87 -2.42
C THR A 67 -18.17 31.45 -2.91
N ASP A 68 -17.21 30.56 -2.69
CA ASP A 68 -17.27 29.15 -3.08
C ASP A 68 -16.51 28.33 -2.03
N SER A 69 -17.23 27.52 -1.24
CA SER A 69 -16.64 26.73 -0.15
C SER A 69 -15.71 25.63 -0.65
N ARG A 70 -15.75 25.31 -1.96
CA ARG A 70 -14.82 24.37 -2.60
C ARG A 70 -13.43 24.95 -2.78
N CYS A 71 -13.32 26.29 -2.87
CA CYS A 71 -12.04 26.98 -2.85
C CYS A 71 -11.52 27.05 -1.42
N LEU A 72 -10.25 26.78 -1.20
CA LEU A 72 -9.65 26.83 0.13
C LEU A 72 -8.13 26.99 0.07
N VAL A 73 -7.57 27.40 1.20
CA VAL A 73 -6.13 27.35 1.47
C VAL A 73 -5.94 26.55 2.75
N LEU A 74 -5.08 25.55 2.68
CA LEU A 74 -4.63 24.73 3.81
C LEU A 74 -3.11 24.85 3.91
N VAL A 75 -2.62 25.01 5.14
CA VAL A 75 -1.20 25.07 5.47
C VAL A 75 -0.94 24.11 6.62
N GLU A 76 -0.12 23.10 6.40
CA GLU A 76 0.42 22.24 7.47
C GLU A 76 1.83 22.72 7.84
N PHE A 77 2.01 23.08 9.10
CA PHE A 77 3.27 23.54 9.65
C PHE A 77 4.07 22.35 10.18
N TRP A 78 5.30 22.18 9.68
CA TRP A 78 6.24 21.19 10.19
C TRP A 78 7.29 21.84 11.09
N THR A 79 7.92 21.02 11.93
CA THR A 79 8.86 21.45 12.98
C THR A 79 10.14 22.12 12.46
N PHE A 80 10.52 21.85 11.21
CA PHE A 80 11.80 22.26 10.62
C PHE A 80 11.69 23.40 9.61
N SER A 81 10.80 24.37 9.86
CA SER A 81 10.61 25.61 9.06
C SER A 81 10.13 25.43 7.61
N SER A 82 9.72 24.22 7.26
CA SER A 82 9.04 23.89 6.00
C SER A 82 7.54 23.75 6.27
N HIS A 83 6.73 24.34 5.41
CA HIS A 83 5.28 24.27 5.48
C HIS A 83 4.75 23.64 4.19
N TYR A 84 3.79 22.75 4.34
CA TYR A 84 3.07 22.16 3.23
C TYR A 84 1.81 22.96 2.95
N ILE A 85 1.58 23.33 1.69
CA ILE A 85 0.51 24.25 1.31
C ILE A 85 -0.35 23.60 0.24
N ILE A 86 -1.66 23.58 0.44
CA ILE A 86 -2.64 23.14 -0.55
C ILE A 86 -3.61 24.27 -0.85
N ILE A 87 -3.85 24.50 -2.14
CA ILE A 87 -4.69 25.59 -2.64
C ILE A 87 -5.72 25.02 -3.59
N ARG A 88 -7.01 25.12 -3.25
CA ARG A 88 -8.12 24.89 -4.19
C ARG A 88 -8.65 26.22 -4.68
N CYS A 89 -8.74 26.40 -6.00
CA CYS A 89 -9.27 27.63 -6.60
C CYS A 89 -10.10 27.34 -7.85
N ASN A 90 -10.94 28.29 -8.24
CA ASN A 90 -11.61 28.24 -9.54
C ASN A 90 -10.59 28.18 -10.69
N GLU A 91 -10.92 27.40 -11.73
CA GLU A 91 -10.10 27.23 -12.92
C GLU A 91 -9.76 28.57 -13.60
N SER A 92 -10.68 29.54 -13.55
CA SER A 92 -10.44 30.90 -14.05
C SER A 92 -9.30 31.65 -13.35
N LEU A 93 -8.94 31.26 -12.12
CA LEU A 93 -7.84 31.83 -11.34
C LEU A 93 -6.56 30.99 -11.42
N ALA A 94 -6.62 29.80 -12.03
CA ALA A 94 -5.53 28.82 -11.97
C ALA A 94 -4.21 29.34 -12.53
N ASN A 95 -4.24 30.11 -13.63
CA ASN A 95 -3.02 30.72 -14.18
C ASN A 95 -2.40 31.75 -13.23
N GLN A 96 -3.22 32.58 -12.57
CA GLN A 96 -2.73 33.59 -11.63
C GLN A 96 -2.12 32.94 -10.38
N VAL A 97 -2.79 31.91 -9.85
CA VAL A 97 -2.29 31.11 -8.73
C VAL A 97 -0.98 30.40 -9.11
N ARG A 98 -0.91 29.80 -10.31
CA ARG A 98 0.30 29.13 -10.81
C ARG A 98 1.48 30.10 -10.92
N GLU A 99 1.27 31.30 -11.45
CA GLU A 99 2.34 32.31 -11.55
C GLU A 99 2.82 32.81 -10.20
N LEU A 100 1.92 32.94 -9.21
CA LEU A 100 2.32 33.25 -7.82
C LEU A 100 3.14 32.11 -7.22
N LEU A 101 2.73 30.87 -7.43
CA LEU A 101 3.44 29.70 -6.92
C LEU A 101 4.82 29.56 -7.56
N LYS A 102 4.99 29.82 -8.87
CA LYS A 102 6.30 29.82 -9.54
C LYS A 102 7.28 30.85 -8.98
N GLN A 103 6.80 31.92 -8.35
CA GLN A 103 7.64 32.92 -7.70
C GLN A 103 8.05 32.49 -6.28
N ALA A 104 7.26 31.62 -5.65
CA ALA A 104 7.51 31.13 -4.29
C ALA A 104 8.32 29.82 -4.27
N ALA A 105 7.97 28.88 -5.16
CA ALA A 105 8.45 27.50 -5.24
C ALA A 105 9.31 27.28 -6.50
N LYS A 106 10.03 26.15 -6.55
CA LYS A 106 10.69 25.72 -7.80
C LYS A 106 9.63 25.16 -8.75
N GLU A 107 9.85 25.31 -10.05
CA GLU A 107 8.84 24.96 -11.07
C GLU A 107 8.42 23.46 -11.04
N ASN A 108 9.29 22.59 -10.54
CA ASN A 108 9.02 21.15 -10.40
C ASN A 108 8.10 20.79 -9.23
N ASP A 109 7.86 21.72 -8.29
CA ASP A 109 7.07 21.44 -7.07
C ASP A 109 5.57 21.72 -7.27
N LEU A 110 5.13 21.97 -8.52
CA LEU A 110 3.78 22.40 -8.86
C LEU A 110 3.00 21.28 -9.55
N GLN A 111 2.23 20.56 -8.77
CA GLN A 111 1.37 19.49 -9.28
C GLN A 111 -0.11 19.88 -9.19
N ASN A 112 -0.90 19.55 -10.23
CA ASN A 112 -2.36 19.60 -10.15
C ASN A 112 -2.85 18.31 -9.50
N CYS A 113 -3.17 18.39 -8.21
CA CYS A 113 -3.37 17.21 -7.37
C CYS A 113 -4.80 17.10 -6.87
N LEU A 114 -5.82 17.57 -7.60
CA LEU A 114 -7.18 17.55 -7.05
C LEU A 114 -7.58 16.14 -6.59
N ILE A 115 -7.19 15.11 -7.36
CA ILE A 115 -7.54 13.70 -7.15
C ILE A 115 -6.30 12.83 -6.92
N LYS A 116 -5.20 13.07 -7.66
CA LYS A 116 -4.03 12.19 -7.65
C LYS A 116 -2.89 12.85 -6.90
N GLN A 117 -2.18 12.04 -6.11
CA GLN A 117 -0.97 12.47 -5.38
C GLN A 117 -1.24 13.63 -4.41
N SER A 118 -2.48 13.80 -3.96
CA SER A 118 -2.82 14.84 -3.00
C SER A 118 -2.40 14.45 -1.60
N LYS A 119 -1.59 15.27 -0.91
CA LYS A 119 -1.46 15.11 0.55
C LYS A 119 -2.68 15.62 1.33
N MET A 120 -3.71 16.14 0.65
CA MET A 120 -4.92 16.65 1.31
C MET A 120 -5.58 15.55 2.13
N ASN A 121 -5.73 14.36 1.56
CA ASN A 121 -6.41 13.24 2.22
C ASN A 121 -5.74 12.85 3.53
N ASP A 122 -4.42 12.67 3.47
CA ASP A 122 -3.58 12.38 4.62
C ASP A 122 -3.66 13.48 5.70
N ILE A 123 -3.50 14.76 5.32
CA ILE A 123 -3.59 15.89 6.27
C ILE A 123 -4.99 15.97 6.89
N VAL A 124 -6.04 15.85 6.09
CA VAL A 124 -7.43 15.92 6.56
C VAL A 124 -7.73 14.81 7.55
N ARG A 125 -7.32 13.57 7.28
CA ARG A 125 -7.51 12.44 8.21
C ARG A 125 -6.67 12.60 9.47
N ARG A 126 -5.39 12.96 9.33
CA ARG A 126 -4.46 13.12 10.46
C ARG A 126 -4.94 14.18 11.46
N HIS A 127 -5.51 15.28 10.96
CA HIS A 127 -5.94 16.41 11.78
C HIS A 127 -7.46 16.46 11.99
N ASP A 128 -8.21 15.42 11.60
CA ASP A 128 -9.66 15.30 11.73
C ASP A 128 -10.42 16.53 11.18
N LEU A 129 -10.08 16.95 9.96
CA LEU A 129 -10.64 18.16 9.35
C LEU A 129 -11.96 17.86 8.63
N GLU A 130 -12.93 18.77 8.76
CA GLU A 130 -14.17 18.72 8.00
C GLU A 130 -13.98 19.30 6.59
N ILE A 131 -13.15 18.63 5.78
CA ILE A 131 -12.89 18.98 4.38
C ILE A 131 -13.26 17.78 3.53
N ASP A 132 -14.00 18.06 2.46
CA ASP A 132 -14.26 17.08 1.41
C ASP A 132 -12.95 16.55 0.83
N ILE A 133 -12.68 15.30 1.17
CA ILE A 133 -11.66 14.47 0.56
C ILE A 133 -12.32 13.51 -0.41
N VAL A 134 -11.54 13.03 -1.37
CA VAL A 134 -11.92 11.78 -2.01
C VAL A 134 -11.94 10.75 -0.88
N ASP A 135 -12.97 9.91 -0.77
CA ASP A 135 -12.70 8.57 -0.24
C ASP A 135 -11.96 7.89 -1.38
N GLU A 136 -10.71 8.32 -1.58
CA GLU A 136 -9.69 7.47 -2.13
C GLU A 136 -9.76 6.31 -1.13
N PHE A 137 -10.22 5.13 -1.51
CA PHE A 137 -9.34 4.18 -2.14
C PHE A 137 -10.18 3.10 -2.79
N ASP A 138 -10.72 3.38 -3.97
CA ASP A 138 -10.90 2.28 -4.91
C ASP A 138 -9.53 1.93 -5.50
N LEU A 139 -8.63 1.41 -4.64
CA LEU A 139 -7.31 0.94 -5.05
C LEU A 139 -7.45 -0.04 -6.21
N TRP A 140 -8.54 -0.82 -6.17
CA TRP A 140 -8.90 -1.83 -7.15
C TRP A 140 -9.12 -1.25 -8.54
N SER A 141 -9.85 -0.13 -8.66
CA SER A 141 -10.09 0.49 -9.96
C SER A 141 -9.02 1.49 -10.39
N THR A 142 -8.16 1.95 -9.46
CA THR A 142 -7.15 2.98 -9.68
C THR A 142 -5.73 2.44 -9.55
N LEU A 143 -5.18 2.39 -8.33
CA LEU A 143 -3.79 2.09 -8.03
C LEU A 143 -3.34 0.73 -8.56
N PHE A 144 -4.12 -0.32 -8.33
CA PHE A 144 -3.78 -1.69 -8.73
C PHE A 144 -3.89 -1.94 -10.24
N LYS A 145 -4.32 -0.94 -11.02
CA LYS A 145 -4.22 -0.96 -12.49
C LYS A 145 -2.97 -0.25 -13.01
N GLN A 146 -2.17 0.35 -12.12
CA GLN A 146 -0.97 1.06 -12.52
C GLN A 146 0.21 0.10 -12.57
N ARG A 147 0.79 -0.09 -13.75
CA ARG A 147 2.05 -0.85 -13.94
C ARG A 147 3.15 -0.36 -12.99
N ARG A 148 3.22 0.97 -12.79
CA ARG A 148 4.21 1.62 -11.93
C ARG A 148 4.15 1.09 -10.49
N PHE A 149 2.96 1.07 -9.88
CA PHE A 149 2.75 0.55 -8.53
C PHE A 149 3.30 -0.86 -8.39
N TRP A 150 2.92 -1.76 -9.29
CA TRP A 150 3.34 -3.15 -9.20
C TRP A 150 4.85 -3.34 -9.43
N LYS A 151 5.47 -2.56 -10.33
CA LYS A 151 6.93 -2.57 -10.50
C LYS A 151 7.66 -2.19 -9.21
N GLU A 152 7.18 -1.14 -8.54
CA GLU A 152 7.76 -0.68 -7.27
C GLU A 152 7.48 -1.69 -6.14
N TYR A 153 6.25 -2.24 -6.06
CA TYR A 153 5.85 -3.23 -5.05
C TYR A 153 6.72 -4.50 -5.04
N ILE A 154 7.14 -4.94 -6.23
CA ILE A 154 7.97 -6.13 -6.40
C ILE A 154 9.45 -5.82 -6.57
N PHE A 155 9.86 -4.57 -6.37
CA PHE A 155 11.23 -4.11 -6.51
C PHE A 155 11.87 -4.38 -7.90
N LEU A 156 11.06 -4.40 -8.97
CA LEU A 156 11.54 -4.70 -10.32
C LEU A 156 12.24 -3.50 -10.98
N GLY A 157 13.56 -3.63 -11.16
CA GLY A 157 14.37 -2.64 -11.88
C GLY A 157 14.59 -1.35 -11.10
N LEU A 158 14.55 -1.43 -9.76
CA LEU A 158 15.05 -0.37 -8.89
C LEU A 158 16.56 -0.57 -8.77
N ASP A 159 17.35 0.26 -9.46
CA ASP A 159 18.79 0.31 -9.24
C ASP A 159 19.07 0.79 -7.81
N GLU A 160 20.07 0.22 -7.12
CA GLU A 160 20.45 0.55 -5.73
C GLU A 160 20.72 2.05 -5.51
N GLU A 161 21.01 2.81 -6.57
CA GLU A 161 21.29 4.25 -6.52
C GLU A 161 20.05 5.15 -6.60
N MET A 162 18.84 4.58 -6.80
CA MET A 162 17.62 5.37 -6.92
C MET A 162 17.11 5.81 -5.54
N TYR A 163 17.69 6.90 -5.01
CA TYR A 163 17.18 7.56 -3.80
C TYR A 163 15.68 7.86 -3.93
N PRO A 164 14.89 7.67 -2.86
CA PRO A 164 13.46 7.90 -2.92
C PRO A 164 13.14 9.34 -3.30
N SER A 165 12.70 9.55 -4.55
CA SER A 165 12.21 10.84 -5.01
C SER A 165 10.80 11.09 -4.47
N ASP A 166 10.43 12.37 -4.33
CA ASP A 166 9.07 12.74 -3.91
C ASP A 166 7.98 12.29 -4.90
N ASP A 167 8.37 11.83 -6.09
CA ASP A 167 7.45 11.25 -7.06
C ASP A 167 7.03 9.81 -6.73
N MET A 168 7.68 9.13 -5.77
CA MET A 168 7.37 7.76 -5.30
C MET A 168 6.46 7.73 -4.06
N ILE A 169 5.59 8.73 -3.95
CA ILE A 169 4.57 8.79 -2.90
C ILE A 169 3.24 8.28 -3.47
N TYR A 170 2.65 7.32 -2.77
CA TYR A 170 1.29 6.82 -2.94
C TYR A 170 0.48 7.24 -1.71
N PRO A 171 -0.08 8.46 -1.66
CA PRO A 171 -0.95 8.86 -0.56
C PRO A 171 -2.07 7.83 -0.35
N GLU A 172 -2.37 7.06 -1.41
CA GLU A 172 -3.37 6.02 -1.39
C GLU A 172 -3.13 4.82 -0.47
N LEU A 173 -1.89 4.68 0.00
CA LEU A 173 -1.44 3.57 0.82
C LEU A 173 -1.06 4.02 2.23
N VAL A 174 -1.37 5.27 2.61
CA VAL A 174 -1.17 5.78 3.98
C VAL A 174 -1.90 4.89 5.00
N ASP A 175 -3.10 4.45 4.63
CA ASP A 175 -3.90 3.51 5.38
C ASP A 175 -3.64 2.08 4.88
N PRO A 176 -3.58 1.10 5.79
CA PRO A 176 -3.41 -0.31 5.40
C PRO A 176 -4.62 -0.83 4.61
N ILE A 177 -4.35 -1.69 3.63
CA ILE A 177 -5.34 -2.40 2.83
C ILE A 177 -5.99 -3.47 3.70
N ARG A 178 -7.30 -3.39 3.93
CA ARG A 178 -8.01 -4.29 4.85
C ARG A 178 -8.74 -5.39 4.10
N PHE A 179 -8.56 -6.62 4.57
CA PHE A 179 -9.25 -7.83 4.11
C PHE A 179 -10.05 -8.42 5.27
N ASN A 180 -11.29 -7.95 5.41
CA ASN A 180 -12.17 -8.38 6.50
C ASN A 180 -12.64 -9.82 6.26
N ILE A 181 -12.47 -10.66 7.28
CA ILE A 181 -12.98 -12.04 7.29
C ILE A 181 -14.29 -12.09 8.09
N THR A 182 -14.36 -11.32 9.18
CA THR A 182 -15.59 -11.05 9.93
C THR A 182 -15.76 -9.54 10.09
N ASP A 183 -16.76 -9.12 10.86
CA ASP A 183 -17.00 -7.69 11.14
C ASP A 183 -15.84 -7.02 11.92
N ASP A 184 -15.08 -7.78 12.71
CA ASP A 184 -14.03 -7.26 13.61
C ASP A 184 -12.67 -7.97 13.50
N SER A 185 -12.56 -8.96 12.61
CA SER A 185 -11.33 -9.71 12.39
C SER A 185 -10.98 -9.92 10.92
N GLY A 186 -9.68 -10.01 10.64
CA GLY A 186 -9.17 -10.24 9.30
C GLY A 186 -7.71 -9.84 9.13
N PHE A 187 -7.30 -9.72 7.87
CA PHE A 187 -5.92 -9.40 7.50
C PHE A 187 -5.79 -7.96 7.04
N MET A 188 -4.59 -7.41 7.16
CA MET A 188 -4.26 -6.08 6.67
C MET A 188 -2.90 -6.11 6.01
N VAL A 189 -2.76 -5.51 4.83
CA VAL A 189 -1.47 -5.29 4.19
C VAL A 189 -1.12 -3.82 4.29
N TRP A 190 -0.07 -3.51 5.03
CA TRP A 190 0.43 -2.15 5.21
C TRP A 190 1.68 -1.94 4.37
N ILE A 191 1.59 -1.06 3.38
CA ILE A 191 2.70 -0.70 2.50
C ILE A 191 3.25 0.69 2.86
N GLY A 192 2.40 1.57 3.40
CA GLY A 192 2.76 2.96 3.66
C GLY A 192 2.64 3.81 2.40
N ASP A 193 2.70 5.14 2.58
CA ASP A 193 2.61 6.08 1.46
C ASP A 193 3.87 6.12 0.59
N ARG A 194 4.86 5.28 0.89
CA ARG A 194 6.04 4.99 0.09
C ARG A 194 6.27 3.49 0.14
N ILE A 195 6.52 2.86 -1.01
CA ILE A 195 6.77 1.42 -1.08
C ILE A 195 8.22 1.15 -0.68
N THR A 196 8.47 1.12 0.63
CA THR A 196 9.75 0.71 1.21
C THR A 196 9.69 -0.71 1.73
N ASP A 197 8.53 -1.12 2.21
CA ASP A 197 8.25 -2.40 2.80
C ASP A 197 6.78 -2.76 2.61
N SER A 198 6.47 -4.04 2.77
CA SER A 198 5.11 -4.56 2.81
C SER A 198 4.96 -5.41 4.06
N THR A 199 4.01 -5.06 4.90
CA THR A 199 3.77 -5.69 6.19
C THR A 199 2.41 -6.35 6.22
N LEU A 200 2.35 -7.65 6.50
CA LEU A 200 1.13 -8.38 6.76
C LEU A 200 0.78 -8.32 8.25
N CYS A 201 -0.41 -7.83 8.56
CA CYS A 201 -0.95 -7.69 9.90
C CYS A 201 -2.23 -8.50 10.09
N LEU A 202 -2.48 -8.92 11.33
CA LEU A 202 -3.71 -9.54 11.80
C LEU A 202 -4.50 -8.53 12.65
N SER A 203 -5.76 -8.30 12.30
CA SER A 203 -6.72 -7.60 13.16
C SER A 203 -7.63 -8.61 13.84
N HIS A 204 -7.76 -8.52 15.16
CA HIS A 204 -8.62 -9.41 15.94
C HIS A 204 -9.05 -8.75 17.25
N PRO A 205 -10.29 -8.96 17.76
CA PRO A 205 -10.78 -8.34 19.00
C PRO A 205 -9.96 -8.65 20.26
N SER A 206 -9.26 -9.79 20.27
CA SER A 206 -8.38 -10.15 21.40
C SER A 206 -7.08 -9.35 21.44
N LEU A 207 -6.78 -8.57 20.41
CA LEU A 207 -5.55 -7.80 20.25
C LEU A 207 -5.84 -6.31 20.48
N SER A 208 -5.02 -5.64 21.29
CA SER A 208 -5.20 -4.21 21.56
C SER A 208 -4.90 -3.30 20.37
N LYS A 209 -4.20 -3.84 19.36
CA LYS A 209 -3.87 -3.21 18.08
C LYS A 209 -3.61 -4.33 17.06
N PRO A 210 -3.68 -4.05 15.74
CA PRO A 210 -3.26 -5.01 14.73
C PRO A 210 -1.86 -5.56 15.03
N PHE A 211 -1.70 -6.89 14.95
CA PHE A 211 -0.45 -7.57 15.20
C PHE A 211 0.27 -7.82 13.88
N GLU A 212 1.53 -7.39 13.79
CA GLU A 212 2.39 -7.66 12.65
C GLU A 212 2.68 -9.17 12.57
N LEU A 213 2.20 -9.85 11.54
CA LEU A 213 2.51 -11.27 11.33
C LEU A 213 3.90 -11.41 10.70
N GLY A 214 4.22 -10.58 9.71
CA GLY A 214 5.51 -10.56 9.00
C GLY A 214 5.61 -9.38 8.05
N TRP A 215 6.82 -9.10 7.56
CA TRP A 215 7.11 -7.99 6.67
C TRP A 215 8.22 -8.31 5.66
N ASP A 216 8.27 -7.55 4.57
CA ASP A 216 9.19 -7.71 3.45
C ASP A 216 9.60 -6.34 2.87
N ASP A 217 10.88 -6.01 2.94
CA ASP A 217 11.52 -4.78 2.40
C ASP A 217 12.38 -5.04 1.15
N GLY A 218 12.35 -6.25 0.59
CA GLY A 218 13.22 -6.65 -0.52
C GLY A 218 14.61 -7.15 -0.12
N ALA A 219 15.02 -7.04 1.16
CA ALA A 219 16.30 -7.56 1.69
C ALA A 219 16.12 -8.67 2.77
N MET A 220 14.96 -8.68 3.44
CA MET A 220 14.32 -9.70 4.32
C MET A 220 14.67 -9.75 5.83
N TRP A 221 13.61 -9.73 6.67
CA TRP A 221 13.49 -10.36 8.01
C TRP A 221 12.08 -10.13 8.63
N HIS A 222 10.96 -10.76 8.25
CA HIS A 222 10.47 -12.08 8.68
C HIS A 222 9.21 -12.46 7.85
N PRO A 223 9.29 -12.58 6.51
CA PRO A 223 8.09 -12.70 5.68
C PRO A 223 7.39 -14.06 5.79
N HIS A 224 8.02 -15.10 6.31
CA HIS A 224 7.54 -16.49 6.19
C HIS A 224 6.51 -16.86 7.26
N VAL A 225 5.26 -16.43 7.12
CA VAL A 225 4.28 -16.47 8.22
C VAL A 225 3.02 -17.27 7.91
N LEU A 226 2.67 -17.41 6.63
CA LEU A 226 1.55 -18.23 6.17
C LEU A 226 2.06 -19.52 5.52
N ARG A 227 1.29 -20.60 5.68
CA ARG A 227 1.43 -21.79 4.81
C ARG A 227 0.76 -21.50 3.47
N TRP A 228 1.21 -22.15 2.39
CA TRP A 228 0.56 -22.00 1.08
C TRP A 228 -0.92 -22.40 1.10
N GLU A 229 -1.26 -23.49 1.79
CA GLU A 229 -2.65 -23.92 1.98
C GLU A 229 -3.51 -22.85 2.67
N GLU A 230 -2.94 -22.11 3.64
CA GLU A 230 -3.65 -21.04 4.36
C GLU A 230 -3.85 -19.82 3.45
N LEU A 231 -2.80 -19.41 2.73
CA LEU A 231 -2.89 -18.34 1.75
C LEU A 231 -3.92 -18.66 0.66
N ASP A 232 -3.95 -19.89 0.17
CA ASP A 232 -4.90 -20.31 -0.87
C ASP A 232 -6.35 -20.23 -0.39
N LYS A 233 -6.63 -20.66 0.85
CA LYS A 233 -7.95 -20.49 1.46
C LYS A 233 -8.33 -19.03 1.64
N ILE A 234 -7.40 -18.20 2.13
CA ILE A 234 -7.61 -16.76 2.27
C ILE A 234 -7.95 -16.16 0.90
N CYS A 235 -7.20 -16.49 -0.15
CA CYS A 235 -7.42 -15.96 -1.48
C CYS A 235 -8.76 -16.40 -2.08
N LEU A 236 -9.18 -17.66 -1.86
CA LEU A 236 -10.50 -18.15 -2.29
C LEU A 236 -11.63 -17.39 -1.58
N TYR A 237 -11.51 -17.18 -0.26
CA TYR A 237 -12.46 -16.36 0.48
C TYR A 237 -12.53 -14.93 -0.08
N LEU A 238 -11.37 -14.31 -0.33
CA LEU A 238 -11.29 -12.94 -0.85
C LEU A 238 -11.75 -12.85 -2.31
N THR A 239 -11.71 -13.93 -3.10
CA THR A 239 -12.35 -13.98 -4.42
C THR A 239 -13.86 -13.79 -4.34
N ILE A 240 -14.52 -14.30 -3.29
CA ILE A 240 -15.96 -14.09 -3.07
C ILE A 240 -16.23 -12.61 -2.75
N GLN A 241 -15.38 -11.99 -1.92
CA GLN A 241 -15.54 -10.60 -1.48
C GLN A 241 -15.18 -9.58 -2.57
N TYR A 242 -14.17 -9.88 -3.39
CA TYR A 242 -13.62 -8.99 -4.41
C TYR A 242 -13.60 -9.68 -5.78
N PRO A 243 -14.76 -10.07 -6.34
CA PRO A 243 -14.80 -10.92 -7.53
C PRO A 243 -14.14 -10.27 -8.74
N ASP A 244 -14.26 -8.96 -8.94
CA ASP A 244 -13.71 -8.29 -10.12
C ASP A 244 -12.19 -8.04 -10.03
N HIS A 245 -11.61 -8.24 -8.85
CA HIS A 245 -10.21 -7.93 -8.55
C HIS A 245 -9.51 -9.06 -7.80
N PHE A 246 -10.03 -10.29 -7.93
CA PHE A 246 -9.69 -11.42 -7.07
C PHE A 246 -8.22 -11.86 -7.09
N VAL A 247 -7.46 -11.49 -8.13
CA VAL A 247 -6.01 -11.77 -8.21
C VAL A 247 -5.17 -10.80 -7.38
N VAL A 248 -5.67 -9.61 -7.07
CA VAL A 248 -4.92 -8.57 -6.38
C VAL A 248 -4.58 -8.94 -4.94
N PRO A 249 -5.51 -9.46 -4.09
CA PRO A 249 -5.14 -9.90 -2.74
C PRO A 249 -4.07 -10.97 -2.75
N PHE A 250 -4.16 -11.92 -3.69
CA PHE A 250 -3.15 -12.95 -3.90
C PHE A 250 -1.78 -12.34 -4.24
N LEU A 251 -1.73 -11.42 -5.20
CA LEU A 251 -0.49 -10.74 -5.60
C LEU A 251 0.14 -9.90 -4.47
N LEU A 252 -0.68 -9.32 -3.58
CA LEU A 252 -0.19 -8.61 -2.42
C LEU A 252 0.36 -9.58 -1.36
N MET A 253 -0.30 -10.72 -1.12
CA MET A 253 -0.01 -11.58 0.03
C MET A 253 0.94 -12.75 -0.24
N HIS A 254 1.17 -13.14 -1.51
CA HIS A 254 1.91 -14.37 -1.79
C HIS A 254 3.36 -14.39 -1.28
N ARG A 255 3.99 -13.22 -1.15
CA ARG A 255 5.34 -13.09 -0.60
C ARG A 255 5.45 -13.52 0.88
N PHE A 256 4.32 -13.58 1.60
CA PHE A 256 4.27 -13.99 2.99
C PHE A 256 4.10 -15.51 3.20
N ALA A 257 4.06 -16.28 2.11
CA ALA A 257 3.98 -17.74 2.11
C ALA A 257 5.22 -18.34 1.44
N PRO A 258 6.18 -18.92 2.18
CA PRO A 258 7.32 -19.58 1.58
C PRO A 258 6.86 -20.88 0.89
N VAL A 259 7.44 -21.17 -0.28
CA VAL A 259 7.31 -22.49 -0.91
C VAL A 259 8.29 -23.42 -0.22
N THR A 260 7.77 -24.44 0.44
CA THR A 260 8.51 -25.49 1.12
C THR A 260 8.65 -26.73 0.21
N ARG A 261 9.40 -27.73 0.65
CA ARG A 261 9.53 -29.01 -0.08
C ARG A 261 8.21 -29.80 -0.19
N GLN A 262 7.24 -29.51 0.69
CA GLN A 262 5.96 -30.20 0.71
C GLN A 262 4.98 -29.62 -0.32
N ASP A 263 5.25 -28.41 -0.81
CA ASP A 263 4.39 -27.69 -1.74
C ASP A 263 4.68 -28.07 -3.20
N ASP A 264 3.67 -28.00 -4.06
CA ASP A 264 3.85 -28.11 -5.51
C ASP A 264 4.35 -26.77 -6.08
N GLU A 265 5.67 -26.62 -6.08
CA GLU A 265 6.38 -25.44 -6.59
C GLU A 265 5.97 -25.06 -8.03
N LYS A 266 5.68 -26.06 -8.89
CA LYS A 266 5.32 -25.82 -10.29
C LYS A 266 3.90 -25.26 -10.38
N GLU A 267 2.97 -25.82 -9.62
CA GLU A 267 1.61 -25.31 -9.55
C GLU A 267 1.57 -23.87 -9.02
N ILE A 268 2.35 -23.58 -7.97
CA ILE A 268 2.45 -22.24 -7.38
C ILE A 268 3.02 -21.24 -8.38
N ALA A 269 4.16 -21.55 -9.02
CA ALA A 269 4.76 -20.69 -10.04
C ALA A 269 3.76 -20.41 -11.18
N ARG A 270 3.07 -21.45 -11.65
CA ARG A 270 2.03 -21.34 -12.68
C ARG A 270 0.89 -20.39 -12.25
N LYS A 271 0.44 -20.48 -11.00
CA LYS A 271 -0.59 -19.59 -10.44
C LYS A 271 -0.13 -18.14 -10.33
N VAL A 272 1.11 -17.92 -9.87
CA VAL A 272 1.72 -16.59 -9.79
C VAL A 272 1.82 -15.94 -11.17
N LYS A 273 2.38 -16.64 -12.16
CA LYS A 273 2.47 -16.12 -13.55
C LYS A 273 1.09 -15.83 -14.15
N ALA A 274 0.12 -16.72 -13.95
CA ALA A 274 -1.24 -16.52 -14.45
C ALA A 274 -1.90 -15.28 -13.84
N ALA A 275 -1.74 -15.05 -12.53
CA ALA A 275 -2.23 -13.86 -11.85
C ALA A 275 -1.60 -12.58 -12.44
N TRP A 276 -0.27 -12.55 -12.62
CA TRP A 276 0.42 -11.41 -13.23
C TRP A 276 -0.02 -11.13 -14.67
N ARG A 277 -0.13 -12.16 -15.50
CA ARG A 277 -0.63 -12.05 -16.88
C ARG A 277 -2.02 -11.45 -16.94
N SER A 278 -2.89 -11.84 -16.01
CA SER A 278 -4.27 -11.36 -15.99
C SER A 278 -4.42 -9.87 -15.73
N LEU A 279 -3.40 -9.21 -15.15
CA LEU A 279 -3.37 -7.76 -15.02
C LEU A 279 -3.21 -7.06 -16.38
N GLY A 280 -2.59 -7.71 -17.37
CA GLY A 280 -2.30 -7.14 -18.69
C GLY A 280 -1.29 -5.97 -18.64
N LEU A 281 -0.50 -5.88 -17.56
CA LEU A 281 0.41 -4.76 -17.30
C LEU A 281 1.87 -5.04 -17.69
N PHE A 282 2.24 -6.29 -17.91
CA PHE A 282 3.64 -6.75 -18.06
C PHE A 282 3.86 -7.54 -19.35
N THR A 283 5.09 -7.50 -19.86
CA THR A 283 5.48 -8.38 -20.97
C THR A 283 5.75 -9.79 -20.45
N GLU A 284 5.70 -10.79 -21.32
CA GLU A 284 6.04 -12.17 -20.94
C GLU A 284 7.48 -12.27 -20.40
N GLU A 285 8.43 -11.54 -20.99
CA GLU A 285 9.83 -11.51 -20.53
C GLU A 285 9.96 -11.00 -19.09
N GLU A 286 9.14 -10.02 -18.69
CA GLU A 286 9.09 -9.54 -17.30
C GLU A 286 8.42 -10.56 -16.38
N ILE A 287 7.30 -11.16 -16.82
CA ILE A 287 6.55 -12.14 -16.03
C ILE A 287 7.38 -13.39 -15.73
N GLU A 288 8.23 -13.81 -16.66
CA GLU A 288 9.16 -14.92 -16.45
C GLU A 288 10.19 -14.66 -15.34
N GLN A 289 10.38 -13.41 -14.93
CA GLN A 289 11.27 -13.04 -13.81
C GLN A 289 10.54 -13.05 -12.45
N PHE A 290 9.20 -13.02 -12.44
CA PHE A 290 8.41 -12.89 -11.22
C PHE A 290 8.41 -14.13 -10.33
N ASP A 291 8.89 -15.28 -10.81
CA ASP A 291 9.12 -16.47 -9.98
C ASP A 291 10.17 -16.24 -8.88
N ALA A 292 11.11 -15.31 -9.11
CA ALA A 292 12.12 -14.94 -8.12
C ALA A 292 11.49 -14.34 -6.85
N MET A 293 10.31 -13.75 -6.97
CA MET A 293 9.53 -13.14 -5.88
C MET A 293 8.85 -14.19 -4.99
N VAL A 294 8.77 -15.44 -5.46
CA VAL A 294 8.28 -16.55 -4.66
C VAL A 294 9.43 -17.09 -3.83
N HIS A 295 9.29 -17.04 -2.50
CA HIS A 295 10.35 -17.45 -1.58
C HIS A 295 10.42 -18.98 -1.46
N PHE A 296 11.29 -19.61 -2.26
CA PHE A 296 11.56 -21.04 -2.17
C PHE A 296 12.54 -21.36 -1.03
N LYS A 297 12.05 -22.09 -0.03
CA LYS A 297 12.74 -22.45 1.20
C LYS A 297 12.57 -23.97 1.45
N PRO A 298 13.29 -24.83 0.71
CA PRO A 298 13.11 -26.28 0.77
C PRO A 298 13.54 -26.90 2.11
N HIS A 299 14.28 -26.15 2.94
CA HIS A 299 14.67 -26.53 4.30
C HIS A 299 13.67 -26.05 5.37
N PHE A 300 12.71 -25.20 5.00
CA PHE A 300 11.69 -24.69 5.90
C PHE A 300 10.59 -25.73 6.04
N GLU A 301 10.31 -26.14 7.28
CA GLU A 301 9.30 -27.15 7.58
C GLU A 301 8.27 -26.63 8.58
N TRP A 302 7.00 -26.80 8.25
CA TRP A 302 5.89 -26.51 9.15
C TRP A 302 5.62 -27.72 10.05
N SER A 303 5.55 -27.46 11.34
CA SER A 303 5.15 -28.42 12.38
C SER A 303 3.79 -28.05 12.95
N TYR A 304 3.06 -29.02 13.50
CA TYR A 304 1.75 -28.81 14.10
C TYR A 304 1.70 -29.35 15.52
N GLU A 305 1.24 -28.52 16.46
CA GLU A 305 0.89 -28.92 17.82
C GLU A 305 -0.56 -28.56 18.13
N SER A 306 -1.29 -29.44 18.84
CA SER A 306 -2.74 -29.29 19.02
C SER A 306 -3.17 -28.05 19.79
N ASP A 307 -2.30 -27.49 20.62
CA ASP A 307 -2.54 -26.31 21.47
C ASP A 307 -2.03 -25.00 20.87
N GLN A 308 -1.06 -25.06 19.94
CA GLN A 308 -0.47 -23.87 19.28
C GLN A 308 -0.85 -23.75 17.80
N GLY A 309 -1.30 -24.83 17.17
CA GLY A 309 -1.51 -24.89 15.73
C GLY A 309 -0.20 -25.09 14.97
N TRP A 310 -0.15 -24.56 13.74
CA TRP A 310 1.02 -24.67 12.88
C TRP A 310 2.10 -23.63 13.21
N TYR A 311 3.37 -24.06 13.23
CA TYR A 311 4.54 -23.22 13.52
C TYR A 311 5.80 -23.72 12.81
N HIS A 312 6.84 -22.88 12.75
CA HIS A 312 8.19 -23.25 12.32
C HIS A 312 9.09 -23.54 13.54
N ALA A 313 9.85 -24.62 13.52
CA ALA A 313 10.69 -25.03 14.65
C ALA A 313 11.90 -24.08 14.84
N CYS A 314 12.28 -23.81 16.09
CA CYS A 314 13.39 -22.89 16.40
C CYS A 314 14.80 -23.47 16.15
N GLU A 315 14.92 -24.75 15.79
CA GLU A 315 16.21 -25.48 15.78
C GLU A 315 17.11 -25.18 14.57
N SER A 316 16.72 -24.28 13.68
CA SER A 316 17.58 -23.74 12.61
C SER A 316 17.91 -22.26 12.89
N PRO A 317 19.05 -21.96 13.55
CA PRO A 317 19.51 -20.59 13.78
C PRO A 317 19.71 -19.77 12.50
N SER A 318 19.71 -20.43 11.33
CA SER A 318 19.83 -19.85 9.99
C SER A 318 18.50 -19.55 9.31
N ASP A 319 17.36 -20.05 9.81
CA ASP A 319 16.02 -19.83 9.23
C ASP A 319 15.20 -18.84 10.07
N ILE A 320 15.81 -17.71 10.38
CA ILE A 320 15.26 -16.60 11.17
C ILE A 320 14.18 -15.78 10.44
N TYR A 321 13.58 -16.28 9.37
CA TYR A 321 12.72 -15.46 8.49
C TYR A 321 11.22 -15.59 8.79
N SER A 322 10.85 -16.19 9.92
CA SER A 322 9.46 -16.29 10.37
C SER A 322 9.31 -15.72 11.78
N MET A 323 8.21 -15.03 12.05
CA MET A 323 7.79 -14.73 13.44
C MET A 323 6.91 -15.84 14.03
N ARG A 324 6.46 -16.79 13.22
CA ARG A 324 5.56 -17.90 13.59
C ARG A 324 6.35 -19.11 14.05
N HIS A 325 7.06 -18.98 15.16
CA HIS A 325 7.83 -20.08 15.76
C HIS A 325 7.54 -20.23 17.25
N ILE A 326 7.71 -21.45 17.78
CA ILE A 326 7.34 -21.81 19.15
C ILE A 326 8.06 -20.99 20.24
N CYS A 327 9.23 -20.42 19.92
CA CYS A 327 9.98 -19.57 20.83
C CYS A 327 9.50 -18.10 20.85
N ASN A 328 8.55 -17.71 19.99
CA ASN A 328 7.95 -16.38 19.99
C ASN A 328 6.62 -16.41 20.76
N ASP A 329 6.69 -16.12 22.06
CA ASP A 329 5.54 -16.07 22.96
C ASP A 329 4.53 -14.96 22.62
N ARG A 330 4.90 -14.03 21.74
CA ARG A 330 4.03 -12.92 21.30
C ARG A 330 3.19 -13.26 20.08
N PHE A 331 3.54 -14.31 19.32
CA PHE A 331 2.83 -14.63 18.08
C PHE A 331 1.37 -15.02 18.40
N PRO A 332 0.36 -14.42 17.73
CA PRO A 332 -1.03 -14.54 18.14
C PRO A 332 -1.68 -15.81 17.55
N PHE A 333 -1.13 -16.99 17.84
CA PHE A 333 -1.55 -18.28 17.29
C PHE A 333 -3.06 -18.49 17.33
N LYS A 334 -3.66 -18.27 18.50
CA LYS A 334 -5.11 -18.44 18.71
C LYS A 334 -5.94 -17.49 17.84
N ALA A 335 -5.56 -16.22 17.74
CA ALA A 335 -6.31 -15.25 16.95
C ALA A 335 -6.19 -15.55 15.44
N LEU A 336 -5.02 -16.01 14.98
CA LEU A 336 -4.84 -16.44 13.59
C LEU A 336 -5.70 -17.67 13.29
N ASP A 337 -5.71 -18.66 14.17
CA ASP A 337 -6.54 -19.87 14.04
C ASP A 337 -8.04 -19.55 14.02
N GLU A 338 -8.52 -18.67 14.91
CA GLU A 338 -9.92 -18.24 14.93
C GLU A 338 -10.34 -17.55 13.59
N VAL A 339 -9.46 -16.74 13.00
CA VAL A 339 -9.71 -16.12 11.69
C VAL A 339 -9.72 -17.16 10.56
N LEU A 340 -8.79 -18.11 10.56
CA LEU A 340 -8.75 -19.19 9.56
C LEU A 340 -9.96 -20.13 9.68
N GLN A 341 -10.40 -20.44 10.90
CA GLN A 341 -11.60 -21.25 11.14
C GLN A 341 -12.87 -20.54 10.65
N ALA A 342 -12.94 -19.22 10.73
CA ALA A 342 -14.06 -18.46 10.15
C ALA A 342 -14.12 -18.61 8.63
N ILE A 343 -12.98 -18.73 7.96
CA ILE A 343 -12.90 -19.04 6.52
C ILE A 343 -13.35 -20.47 6.24
N ASP A 344 -12.89 -21.44 7.05
CA ASP A 344 -13.23 -22.86 6.88
C ASP A 344 -14.76 -23.10 6.90
N GLN A 345 -15.51 -22.30 7.65
CA GLN A 345 -16.98 -22.36 7.69
C GLN A 345 -17.66 -22.05 6.35
N GLN A 346 -16.94 -21.45 5.40
CA GLN A 346 -17.46 -21.06 4.08
C GLN A 346 -17.08 -22.05 2.95
N MET A 347 -16.18 -23.01 3.19
CA MET A 347 -15.58 -23.83 2.14
C MET A 347 -16.57 -24.70 1.35
N ASP A 348 -17.71 -25.07 1.94
CA ASP A 348 -18.71 -25.93 1.29
C ASP A 348 -19.86 -25.15 0.60
N THR A 349 -19.77 -23.82 0.57
CA THR A 349 -20.79 -22.96 -0.03
C THR A 349 -20.77 -23.01 -1.57
N ALA A 350 -21.83 -22.50 -2.21
CA ALA A 350 -21.87 -22.43 -3.66
C ALA A 350 -20.89 -21.37 -4.19
N GLU A 351 -20.78 -20.27 -3.45
CA GLU A 351 -19.89 -19.14 -3.68
C GLU A 351 -18.42 -19.57 -3.64
N TRP A 352 -18.05 -20.46 -2.70
CA TRP A 352 -16.70 -21.04 -2.66
C TRP A 352 -16.36 -21.82 -3.92
N LYS A 353 -17.29 -22.66 -4.40
CA LYS A 353 -17.10 -23.43 -5.64
C LYS A 353 -17.00 -22.52 -6.86
N GLU A 354 -17.73 -21.40 -6.87
CA GLU A 354 -17.60 -20.38 -7.91
C GLU A 354 -16.21 -19.72 -7.86
N ALA A 355 -15.70 -19.39 -6.67
CA ALA A 355 -14.35 -18.86 -6.49
C ALA A 355 -13.28 -19.84 -7.00
N GLU A 356 -13.38 -21.13 -6.66
CA GLU A 356 -12.50 -22.18 -7.18
C GLU A 356 -12.54 -22.25 -8.71
N GLU A 357 -13.74 -22.23 -9.31
CA GLU A 357 -13.90 -22.28 -10.76
C GLU A 357 -13.31 -21.04 -11.44
N LYS A 358 -13.39 -19.88 -10.78
CA LYS A 358 -12.79 -18.63 -11.27
C LYS A 358 -11.27 -18.73 -11.34
N TRP A 359 -10.62 -19.28 -10.32
CA TRP A 359 -9.18 -19.55 -10.33
C TRP A 359 -8.80 -20.63 -11.36
N LYS A 360 -9.60 -21.69 -11.53
CA LYS A 360 -9.38 -22.67 -12.61
C LYS A 360 -9.46 -22.01 -13.99
N THR A 361 -10.44 -21.14 -14.20
CA THR A 361 -10.61 -20.40 -15.46
C THR A 361 -9.42 -19.46 -15.71
N LEU A 362 -8.94 -18.74 -14.69
CA LEU A 362 -7.74 -17.91 -14.76
C LEU A 362 -6.54 -18.74 -15.24
N LEU A 363 -6.31 -19.87 -14.58
CA LEU A 363 -5.21 -20.77 -14.91
C LEU A 363 -5.33 -21.33 -16.33
N LEU A 364 -6.52 -21.75 -16.77
CA LEU A 364 -6.74 -22.21 -18.14
C LEU A 364 -6.51 -21.11 -19.18
N THR A 365 -6.79 -19.86 -18.83
CA THR A 365 -6.70 -18.72 -19.75
C THR A 365 -5.28 -18.19 -19.87
N TYR A 366 -4.55 -18.13 -18.76
CA TYR A 366 -3.26 -17.41 -18.66
C TYR A 366 -2.06 -18.33 -18.34
N SER A 367 -2.26 -19.63 -18.10
CA SER A 367 -1.14 -20.56 -18.05
C SER A 367 -0.63 -20.83 -19.46
N THR A 368 0.64 -20.56 -19.69
CA THR A 368 1.39 -21.14 -20.82
C THR A 368 1.69 -22.62 -20.52
N GLU A 369 2.05 -23.41 -21.55
CA GLU A 369 2.43 -24.83 -21.37
C GLU A 369 3.57 -24.99 -20.36
N GLU A 370 3.70 -26.19 -19.79
CA GLU A 370 4.63 -26.55 -18.71
C GLU A 370 6.04 -25.96 -18.94
N ASP A 371 6.39 -25.01 -18.09
CA ASP A 371 7.72 -24.41 -18.04
C ASP A 371 8.70 -25.41 -17.41
N ASN A 372 9.12 -26.38 -18.22
CA ASN A 372 9.99 -27.48 -17.78
C ASN A 372 11.40 -27.01 -17.37
N HIS A 373 11.78 -25.77 -17.69
CA HIS A 373 13.09 -25.19 -17.41
C HIS A 373 13.06 -24.17 -16.26
N TRP A 374 11.95 -24.04 -15.54
CA TRP A 374 11.79 -23.02 -14.50
C TRP A 374 12.86 -23.15 -13.39
N PHE A 375 13.11 -24.37 -12.91
CA PHE A 375 14.06 -24.66 -11.85
C PHE A 375 15.50 -24.33 -12.28
N GLU A 376 15.85 -24.67 -13.52
CA GLU A 376 17.18 -24.41 -14.10
C GLU A 376 17.46 -22.90 -14.22
N ARG A 377 16.46 -22.09 -14.63
CA ARG A 377 16.61 -20.63 -14.69
C ARG A 377 16.79 -20.01 -13.31
N ARG A 378 16.07 -20.51 -12.31
CA ARG A 378 16.18 -20.04 -10.93
C ARG A 378 17.56 -20.30 -10.34
N GLU A 379 18.07 -21.53 -10.45
CA GLU A 379 19.39 -21.88 -9.94
C GLU A 379 20.50 -21.05 -10.64
N SER A 380 20.38 -20.81 -11.95
CA SER A 380 21.34 -19.94 -12.65
C SER A 380 21.30 -18.48 -12.20
N THR A 381 20.15 -18.00 -11.73
CA THR A 381 20.01 -16.63 -11.17
C THR A 381 20.60 -16.55 -9.76
N ARG A 382 20.53 -17.63 -8.98
CA ARG A 382 21.19 -17.75 -7.67
C ARG A 382 22.71 -17.80 -7.77
N GLU A 383 23.27 -18.57 -8.70
CA GLU A 383 24.72 -18.62 -8.91
C GLU A 383 25.32 -17.26 -9.27
N LEU A 384 24.53 -16.37 -9.89
CA LEU A 384 24.91 -14.98 -10.17
C LEU A 384 24.78 -14.05 -8.95
N ALA A 385 23.86 -14.32 -8.03
CA ALA A 385 23.62 -13.50 -6.83
C ALA A 385 24.51 -13.89 -5.64
N ASP A 386 24.81 -15.19 -5.47
CA ASP A 386 25.66 -15.70 -4.39
C ASP A 386 27.17 -15.50 -4.68
N GLY A 387 27.53 -15.02 -5.88
CA GLY A 387 28.90 -14.71 -6.27
C GLY A 387 29.53 -13.49 -5.59
N ASP A 388 28.71 -12.60 -5.01
CA ASP A 388 29.18 -11.27 -4.54
C ASP A 388 28.71 -10.87 -3.12
N LEU A 389 28.01 -11.72 -2.36
CA LEU A 389 27.61 -11.39 -0.98
C LEU A 389 28.48 -12.13 0.06
N PRO A 390 29.29 -11.42 0.87
CA PRO A 390 29.99 -12.02 1.99
C PRO A 390 28.97 -12.27 3.12
N PHE A 391 28.93 -13.52 3.59
CA PHE A 391 28.15 -14.02 4.73
C PHE A 391 28.18 -13.14 5.99
#